data_AF-A0A7W1HJN4-F1
#
_entry.id   AF-A0A7W1HJN4-F1
#
_cell.length_a   1.000
_cell.length_b   1.000
_cell.length_c   1.000
_cell.angle_alpha   90.00
_cell.angle_beta   90.00
_cell.angle_gamma   90.00
#
_symmetry.space_group_name_H-M   'P 1'
#
loop_
_entity.id
_entity.type
_entity.pdbx_description
1 polymer ?
#
loop_
_entity_poly.entity_id
_entity_poly.type
_entity_poly.pdbx_seq_one_letter_code
_entity_poly.pdbx_strand_id
1 'polypeptide(L)' 'MGHPLCIEIEATDGAARAGVVRTARGIYHTPCFMPVGTRAAVKYLSA' A
#
# COMPACT_ATOMS: atom_id res chain seq x y z
N MET A 1 3.76 13.96 -16.82
CA MET A 1 5.01 13.33 -16.33
C MET A 1 4.64 12.46 -15.15
N GLY A 2 4.16 11.25 -15.41
CA GLY A 2 3.60 10.37 -14.39
C GLY A 2 4.72 9.67 -13.64
N HIS A 3 4.73 9.77 -12.30
CA HIS A 3 5.53 8.85 -11.50
C HIS A 3 4.75 7.53 -11.42
N PRO A 4 5.20 6.48 -12.11
CA PRO A 4 4.51 5.20 -12.14
C PRO A 4 4.58 4.58 -10.75
N LEU A 5 3.55 3.80 -10.42
CA LEU A 5 3.56 2.89 -9.28
C LEU A 5 4.93 2.20 -9.19
N CYS A 6 5.66 2.42 -8.10
CA CYS A 6 7.00 1.86 -7.89
C CYS A 6 7.03 1.07 -6.59
N ILE A 7 7.60 -0.13 -6.62
CA ILE A 7 7.81 -0.99 -5.47
C ILE A 7 9.31 -1.14 -5.20
N GLU A 8 9.71 -0.95 -3.95
CA GLU A 8 11.07 -1.16 -3.45
C GLU A 8 11.01 -2.26 -2.38
N ILE A 9 11.75 -3.35 -2.59
CA ILE A 9 11.86 -4.45 -1.63
C ILE A 9 13.00 -4.12 -0.67
N GLU A 10 12.68 -3.99 0.61
CA GLU A 10 13.65 -3.65 1.66
C GLU A 10 14.25 -4.92 2.30
N ALA A 11 13.46 -6.00 2.41
CA ALA A 11 13.90 -7.26 2.98
C ALA A 11 13.12 -8.47 2.43
N THR A 12 13.74 -9.65 2.51
CA THR A 12 13.15 -10.93 2.10
C THR A 12 13.46 -12.03 3.11
N ASP A 13 12.50 -12.92 3.35
CA ASP A 13 12.68 -14.17 4.11
C ASP A 13 11.96 -15.30 3.36
N GLY A 14 12.70 -16.24 2.77
CA GLY A 14 12.16 -17.21 1.83
C GLY A 14 11.37 -16.53 0.70
N ALA A 15 10.07 -16.80 0.61
CA ALA A 15 9.16 -16.17 -0.35
C ALA A 15 8.50 -14.87 0.14
N ALA A 16 8.65 -14.52 1.42
CA ALA A 16 8.10 -13.31 2.01
C ALA A 16 8.92 -12.08 1.62
N ARG A 17 8.24 -10.93 1.47
CA ARG A 17 8.84 -9.66 1.05
C ARG A 17 8.27 -8.53 1.90
N ALA A 18 9.15 -7.70 2.44
CA ALA A 18 8.81 -6.43 3.07
C ALA A 18 9.36 -5.28 2.21
N GLY A 19 8.63 -4.18 2.15
CA GLY A 19 9.07 -3.04 1.34
C GLY A 19 8.11 -1.88 1.33
N VAL A 20 8.39 -0.91 0.46
CA VAL A 20 7.61 0.32 0.29
C VAL A 20 7.09 0.45 -1.13
N VAL A 21 5.85 0.89 -1.27
CA VAL A 21 5.25 1.24 -2.55
C VAL A 21 5.03 2.73 -2.60
N ARG A 22 5.57 3.37 -3.63
CA ARG A 22 5.38 4.79 -3.93
C ARG A 22 4.31 4.95 -5.01
N THR A 23 3.33 5.81 -4.74
CA THR A 23 2.26 6.20 -5.67
C THR A 23 2.28 7.72 -5.86
N ALA A 24 1.51 8.23 -6.83
CA ALA A 24 1.36 9.67 -7.03
C ALA A 24 0.82 10.42 -5.79
N ARG A 25 0.13 9.74 -4.87
CA ARG A 25 -0.50 10.35 -3.68
C ARG A 25 0.19 9.97 -2.37
N GLY A 26 1.39 9.40 -2.41
CA GLY A 26 2.17 9.05 -1.22
C GLY A 26 2.66 7.60 -1.21
N ILE A 27 3.11 7.15 -0.04
CA ILE A 27 3.83 5.90 0.18
C ILE A 27 3.02 5.00 1.13
N TYR A 28 3.06 3.68 0.92
CA TYR A 28 2.57 2.69 1.88
C TYR A 28 3.54 1.50 1.98
N HIS A 29 3.54 0.81 3.13
CA HIS A 29 4.40 -0.36 3.36
C HIS A 29 3.71 -1.65 2.89
N THR A 30 4.49 -2.64 2.47
CA THR A 30 4.02 -3.99 2.16
C THR A 30 4.69 -5.01 3.08
N PRO A 31 3.98 -6.07 3.52
CA PRO A 31 2.59 -6.41 3.17
C PRO A 31 1.57 -5.47 3.82
N CYS A 32 0.51 -5.12 3.09
CA CYS A 32 -0.58 -4.28 3.59
C CYS A 32 -1.93 -4.83 3.12
N PHE A 33 -2.88 -4.89 4.05
CA PHE A 33 -4.28 -5.16 3.77
C PHE A 33 -5.03 -3.83 3.67
N MET A 34 -5.60 -3.54 2.50
CA MET A 34 -6.28 -2.28 2.26
C MET A 34 -7.78 -2.40 2.59
N PRO A 35 -8.37 -1.47 3.35
CA PRO A 35 -9.80 -1.47 3.60
C PRO A 35 -10.57 -1.12 2.31
N VAL A 36 -11.79 -1.62 2.19
CA VAL A 36 -12.63 -1.38 1.00
C VAL A 36 -13.55 -0.17 1.23
N GLY A 37 -13.31 0.90 0.47
CA GLY A 37 -14.09 2.14 0.48
C GLY A 37 -15.33 2.12 -0.40
N THR A 38 -16.11 1.04 -0.41
CA THR A 38 -17.29 0.92 -1.29
C THR A 38 -18.30 2.03 -0.96
N ARG A 39 -18.68 2.83 -1.97
CA ARG A 39 -19.49 4.06 -1.82
C ARG A 39 -18.77 5.21 -1.10
N ALA A 40 -17.50 5.42 -1.41
CA ALA A 40 -16.69 6.54 -0.92
C ALA A 40 -16.53 6.61 0.61
N ALA A 41 -16.78 5.50 1.32
CA ALA A 41 -16.60 5.40 2.75
C ALA A 41 -16.08 4.01 3.13
N VAL A 42 -15.21 3.96 4.15
CA VAL A 42 -14.84 2.71 4.81
C VAL A 42 -15.76 2.54 6.01
N LYS A 43 -16.48 1.42 6.10
CA LYS A 43 -17.34 1.14 7.26
C LYS A 43 -16.47 1.00 8.51
N TYR A 44 -16.92 1.61 9.62
CA TYR A 44 -16.26 1.55 10.93
C TYR A 44 -14.87 2.19 11.01
N LEU A 45 -14.52 3.11 10.10
CA LEU A 45 -13.22 3.80 10.13
C LEU A 45 -13.16 4.95 11.16
N SER A 46 -14.29 5.35 11.74
CA SER A 46 -14.40 6.34 12.81
C SER A 46 -15.60 6.03 13.72
N ALA A 47 -15.48 6.35 15.01
CA ALA A 47 -16.61 6.47 15.94
C ALA A 47 -17.22 7.88 15.84
#